data_AF-M0IJL6-F1
#
_entry.id   AF-M0IJL6-F1
#
_cell.length_a   1.000
_cell.length_b   1.000
_cell.length_c   1.000
_cell.angle_alpha   90.00
_cell.angle_beta   90.00
_cell.angle_gamma   90.00
#
_symmetry.space_group_name_H-M   'P 1'
#
loop_
_entity.id
_entity.type
_entity.pdbx_description
1 polymer ?
#
loop_
_entity_poly.entity_id
_entity_poly.type
_entity_poly.pdbx_seq_one_letter_code
_entity_poly.pdbx_strand_id
1 'polypeptide(L)'
;MPPAYEEPDTLRPTERSYSIVRFDESVSPDHELFATKLAETDDPDEAPSEWTEPNEEVVVYDDVGRVVKRTDGPAAPSILL
;
A
#
# COMPACT_ATOMS: atom_id res chain seq x y z
N MET A 1 4.75 -24.02 16.24
CA MET A 1 3.90 -23.49 15.16
C MET A 1 4.25 -22.02 15.05
N PRO A 2 4.78 -21.52 13.92
CA PRO A 2 4.93 -20.08 13.77
C PRO A 2 3.53 -19.45 13.81
N PRO A 3 3.38 -18.20 14.30
CA PRO A 3 2.08 -17.55 14.32
C PRO A 3 1.56 -17.45 12.87
N ALA A 4 0.27 -17.67 12.72
CA ALA A 4 -0.43 -17.43 11.47
C ALA A 4 -0.18 -15.98 11.05
N TYR A 5 0.15 -15.77 9.77
CA TYR A 5 0.09 -14.47 9.14
C TYR A 5 -1.24 -13.82 9.51
N GLU A 6 -1.23 -12.75 10.30
CA GLU A 6 -2.42 -11.94 10.59
C GLU A 6 -2.79 -11.19 9.30
N GLU A 7 -3.55 -11.94 8.51
CA GLU A 7 -4.53 -11.66 7.48
C GLU A 7 -4.43 -10.33 6.69
N PRO A 8 -4.51 -10.40 5.35
CA PRO A 8 -4.63 -9.22 4.47
C PRO A 8 -5.88 -8.35 4.75
N ASP A 9 -6.77 -8.79 5.65
CA ASP A 9 -7.92 -8.02 6.15
C ASP A 9 -7.50 -6.78 6.95
N THR A 10 -6.32 -6.78 7.59
CA THR A 10 -5.82 -5.61 8.33
C THR A 10 -5.53 -4.41 7.43
N LEU A 11 -5.35 -4.63 6.12
CA LEU A 11 -5.08 -3.60 5.11
C LEU A 11 -6.35 -3.01 4.49
N ARG A 12 -7.50 -3.69 4.62
CA ARG A 12 -8.79 -3.21 4.10
C ARG A 12 -9.37 -2.13 5.00
N PRO A 13 -10.10 -1.15 4.45
CA PRO A 13 -10.71 -0.14 5.30
C PRO A 13 -11.80 -0.77 6.19
N THR A 14 -11.86 -0.35 7.45
CA THR A 14 -12.81 -0.86 8.45
C THR A 14 -13.78 0.23 8.90
N GLU A 15 -13.30 1.47 9.02
CA GLU A 15 -14.05 2.62 9.54
C GLU A 15 -14.44 3.61 8.45
N ARG A 16 -13.66 3.68 7.35
CA ARG A 16 -13.94 4.59 6.22
C ARG A 16 -14.06 3.86 4.89
N SER A 17 -14.19 4.61 3.80
CA SER A 17 -14.42 4.06 2.45
C SER A 17 -13.15 3.53 1.77
N TYR A 18 -11.98 4.06 2.14
CA TYR A 18 -10.69 3.72 1.52
C TYR A 18 -9.60 3.51 2.57
N SER A 19 -8.66 2.61 2.27
CA SER A 19 -7.43 2.45 3.05
C SER A 19 -6.22 2.89 2.26
N ILE A 20 -5.30 3.59 2.93
CA ILE A 20 -4.01 4.01 2.39
C ILE A 20 -2.96 3.04 2.92
N VAL A 21 -2.33 2.29 2.02
CA VAL A 21 -1.36 1.25 2.35
C VAL A 21 -0.01 1.62 1.75
N ARG A 22 1.02 1.62 2.58
CA ARG A 22 2.41 1.71 2.15
C ARG A 22 2.97 0.32 1.91
N PHE A 23 3.53 0.10 0.74
CA PHE A 23 4.36 -1.06 0.44
C PHE A 23 5.82 -0.68 0.52
N ASP A 24 6.65 -1.57 1.09
CA ASP A 24 8.10 -1.42 1.20
C ASP A 24 8.77 -2.60 0.47
N GLU A 25 9.28 -2.35 -0.72
CA GLU A 25 9.96 -3.33 -1.57
C GLU A 25 11.40 -3.64 -1.12
N SER A 26 11.90 -2.96 -0.07
CA SER A 26 13.21 -3.26 0.50
C SER A 26 13.20 -4.53 1.36
N VAL A 27 12.02 -4.99 1.77
CA VAL A 27 11.80 -6.23 2.52
C VAL A 27 11.11 -7.29 1.66
N SER A 28 11.25 -8.56 2.05
CA SER A 28 10.57 -9.67 1.36
C SER A 28 9.03 -9.52 1.46
N PRO A 29 8.27 -9.97 0.45
CA PRO A 29 6.79 -9.94 0.48
C PRO A 29 6.15 -10.65 1.68
N ASP A 30 6.82 -11.67 2.22
CA ASP A 30 6.39 -12.40 3.41
C ASP A 30 6.71 -11.68 4.73
N HIS A 31 7.38 -10.53 4.68
CA HIS A 31 7.75 -9.74 5.86
C HIS A 31 6.57 -8.89 6.33
N GLU A 32 6.34 -8.82 7.64
CA GLU A 32 5.21 -8.07 8.23
C GLU A 32 5.20 -6.58 7.87
N LEU A 33 6.39 -6.01 7.64
CA LEU A 33 6.56 -4.60 7.25
C LEU A 33 6.43 -4.35 5.74
N PHE A 34 6.26 -5.41 4.93
CA PHE A 34 6.13 -5.27 3.47
C PHE A 34 4.91 -4.43 3.11
N ALA A 35 3.80 -4.59 3.82
CA ALA A 35 2.59 -3.83 3.60
C ALA A 35 2.06 -3.29 4.93
N THR A 36 1.88 -1.98 5.03
CA THR A 36 1.44 -1.31 6.26
C THR A 36 0.33 -0.33 5.96
N LYS A 37 -0.83 -0.50 6.60
CA LYS A 37 -1.89 0.51 6.54
C LYS A 37 -1.45 1.77 7.29
N LEU A 38 -1.40 2.90 6.57
CA LEU A 38 -1.06 4.20 7.13
C LEU A 38 -2.28 4.89 7.73
N ALA A 39 -3.40 4.88 7.01
CA ALA A 39 -4.62 5.58 7.37
C ALA A 39 -5.83 5.02 6.61
N GLU A 40 -7.02 5.47 7.01
CA GLU A 40 -8.25 5.30 6.26
C GLU A 40 -8.84 6.68 5.93
N THR A 41 -9.48 6.81 4.77
CA THR A 41 -10.08 8.06 4.28
C THR A 41 -11.41 7.78 3.58
N ASP A 42 -12.28 8.79 3.51
CA ASP A 42 -13.50 8.77 2.71
C ASP A 42 -13.30 9.37 1.31
N ASP A 43 -12.13 9.93 1.03
CA ASP A 43 -11.78 10.57 -0.23
C ASP A 43 -10.37 10.13 -0.67
N PRO A 44 -10.22 9.48 -1.84
CA PRO A 44 -8.94 8.91 -2.27
C PRO A 44 -7.90 10.00 -2.64
N ASP A 45 -8.30 11.26 -2.80
CA ASP A 45 -7.38 12.37 -3.06
C ASP A 45 -6.70 12.90 -1.79
N GLU A 46 -7.19 12.51 -0.60
CA GLU A 46 -6.45 12.73 0.66
C GLU A 46 -5.16 11.89 0.73
N ALA A 47 -5.08 10.80 -0.04
CA ALA A 47 -3.85 10.04 -0.18
C ALA A 47 -2.80 10.81 -0.98
N PRO A 48 -1.50 10.69 -0.64
CA PRO A 48 -0.43 11.35 -1.37
C PRO A 48 -0.49 10.97 -2.86
N SER A 49 -0.22 11.95 -3.72
CA SER A 49 -0.11 11.74 -5.17
C SER A 49 1.32 11.38 -5.60
N GLU A 50 2.31 11.69 -4.76
CA GLU A 50 3.72 11.40 -4.97
C GLU A 50 4.30 10.80 -3.68
N TRP A 51 5.23 9.86 -3.82
CA TRP A 51 5.96 9.27 -2.69
C TRP A 51 7.46 9.40 -2.94
N THR A 52 8.19 9.91 -1.97
CA THR A 52 9.62 10.27 -2.15
C THR A 52 10.57 9.11 -1.89
N GLU A 53 10.11 8.08 -1.19
CA GLU A 53 10.95 6.95 -0.80
C GLU A 53 11.09 5.95 -1.95
N PRO A 54 12.31 5.60 -2.36
CA PRO A 54 12.52 4.95 -3.64
C PRO A 54 12.20 3.46 -3.69
N ASN A 55 12.05 2.82 -2.54
CA ASN A 55 11.62 1.41 -2.45
C ASN A 55 10.25 1.31 -1.80
N GLU A 56 9.52 2.42 -1.74
CA GLU A 56 8.19 2.44 -1.17
C GLU A 56 7.18 2.96 -2.20
N GLU A 57 5.98 2.39 -2.16
CA GLU A 57 4.83 2.90 -2.89
C GLU A 57 3.64 3.02 -1.95
N VAL A 58 2.77 3.99 -2.20
CA VAL A 58 1.49 4.13 -1.51
C VAL A 58 0.37 3.76 -2.45
N VAL A 59 -0.46 2.81 -2.03
CA VAL A 59 -1.61 2.30 -2.76
C VAL A 59 -2.86 2.53 -1.95
N VAL A 60 -3.92 2.98 -2.61
CA VAL A 60 -5.23 3.19 -2.02
C VAL A 60 -6.15 2.07 -2.47
N TYR A 61 -6.76 1.38 -1.49
CA TYR A 61 -7.76 0.34 -1.73
C TYR A 61 -9.15 0.82 -1.35
N ASP A 62 -10.17 0.37 -2.08
CA ASP A 62 -11.57 0.46 -1.67
C ASP A 62 -11.96 -0.69 -0.70
N ASP A 63 -13.21 -0.67 -0.22
CA ASP A 63 -13.75 -1.66 0.73
C ASP A 63 -13.75 -3.10 0.19
N VAL A 64 -13.81 -3.27 -1.14
CA VAL A 64 -13.73 -4.57 -1.81
C VAL A 64 -12.31 -4.98 -2.18
N GLY A 65 -11.30 -4.18 -1.83
CA GLY A 65 -9.88 -4.45 -2.04
C GLY A 65 -9.38 -4.15 -3.45
N ARG A 66 -10.07 -3.29 -4.22
CA ARG A 66 -9.59 -2.82 -5.53
C ARG A 66 -8.68 -1.61 -5.35
N VAL A 67 -7.62 -1.56 -6.14
CA VAL A 67 -6.76 -0.39 -6.22
C VAL A 67 -7.48 0.74 -6.93
N VAL A 68 -7.66 1.87 -6.25
CA VAL A 68 -8.28 3.09 -6.81
C VAL A 68 -7.24 4.17 -7.13
N LYS A 69 -6.13 4.19 -6.39
CA LYS A 69 -5.01 5.12 -6.60
C LYS A 69 -3.71 4.44 -6.21
N ARG A 70 -2.62 4.81 -6.87
CA ARG A 70 -1.25 4.45 -6.51
C ARG A 70 -0.38 5.67 -6.73
N THR A 71 0.55 5.93 -5.83
CA THR A 71 1.70 6.77 -6.16
C THR A 71 2.55 5.92 -7.09
N ASP A 72 2.86 6.42 -8.29
CA ASP A 72 3.96 5.83 -9.04
C ASP A 72 5.18 5.95 -8.12
N GLY A 73 5.62 4.83 -7.52
CA GLY A 73 6.95 4.75 -6.89
C GLY A 73 8.00 5.25 -7.88
N PRO A 74 9.24 5.59 -7.46
CA PRO A 74 10.19 6.20 -8.38
C PRO A 74 10.22 5.40 -9.67
N ALA A 75 9.89 6.05 -10.78
CA ALA A 75 9.78 5.40 -12.07
C ALA A 75 10.99 4.47 -12.22
N ALA A 76 10.75 3.16 -12.17
CA ALA A 76 11.81 2.19 -12.38
C ALA A 76 12.53 2.65 -13.65
N PRO A 77 13.86 2.81 -13.64
CA PRO A 77 14.56 3.33 -14.79
C PRO A 77 14.10 2.49 -15.97
N SER A 78 13.48 3.12 -16.96
CA SER A 78 12.99 2.44 -18.14
C SER A 78 14.21 1.77 -18.76
N ILE A 79 14.41 0.48 -18.51
CA ILE A 79 15.36 -0.31 -19.25
C ILE A 79 14.72 -0.48 -20.62
N LEU A 80 14.92 0.54 -21.45
CA LEU A 80 14.89 0.40 -22.89
C LEU A 80 16.02 -0.57 -23.24
N LEU A 81 15.64 -1.85 -23.33
CA LEU A 81 16.43 -2.90 -23.97
C LEU A 81 16.36 -2.72 -25.49
#